data_AF-A0A9P3ETR1-F1
#
_entry.id   AF-A0A9P3ETR1-F1
#
_cell.length_a   1.000
_cell.length_b   1.000
_cell.length_c   1.000
_cell.angle_alpha   90.00
_cell.angle_beta   90.00
_cell.angle_gamma   90.00
#
_symmetry.space_group_name_H-M   'P 1'
#
loop_
_entity.id
_entity.type
_entity.pdbx_description
1 polymer ?
#
loop_
_entity_poly.entity_id
_entity_poly.type
_entity_poly.pdbx_seq_one_letter_code
_entity_poly.pdbx_strand_id
1 'polypeptide(L)'
;MEFRQTTSFEMMLLAQNLLIDREALYQSRCLELEEEWSSLPGVQASGTLPFPLQFSADEADAINEDASGALRAMELMQDSRQLLGELWPDKGVVRPEQYDDAKRLLTQAKTELIDQLAHSEAERIAWEESWPFDD
;
A
#
# COMPACT_ATOMS: atom_id res chain seq x y z
N MET A 1 8.65 15.44 -21.59
CA MET A 1 7.42 14.64 -21.40
C MET A 1 7.55 13.25 -22.00
N GLU A 2 8.23 13.06 -23.14
CA GLU A 2 8.33 11.75 -23.81
C GLU A 2 9.06 10.67 -23.00
N PHE A 3 10.14 11.00 -22.27
CA PHE A 3 10.87 10.01 -21.47
C PHE A 3 9.98 9.32 -20.41
N ARG A 4 9.03 10.06 -19.80
CA ARG A 4 8.11 9.52 -18.79
C ARG A 4 7.13 8.46 -19.32
N GLN A 5 7.02 8.33 -20.65
CA GLN A 5 6.15 7.37 -21.32
C GLN A 5 6.94 6.15 -21.85
N THR A 6 8.22 6.04 -21.50
CA THR A 6 9.08 4.93 -21.96
C THR A 6 9.17 3.85 -20.89
N THR A 7 9.32 2.60 -21.33
CA THR A 7 9.60 1.45 -20.46
C THR A 7 10.84 1.67 -19.60
N SER A 8 11.85 2.37 -20.10
CA SER A 8 13.06 2.70 -19.32
C SER A 8 12.76 3.59 -18.12
N PHE A 9 11.84 4.54 -18.25
CA PHE A 9 11.40 5.36 -17.14
C PHE A 9 10.56 4.56 -16.14
N GLU A 10 9.67 3.68 -16.61
CA GLU A 10 8.89 2.79 -15.75
C GLU A 10 9.78 1.86 -14.93
N MET A 11 10.80 1.24 -15.55
CA MET A 11 11.74 0.37 -14.85
C MET A 11 12.58 1.15 -13.82
N MET A 12 12.96 2.39 -14.13
CA MET A 12 13.69 3.25 -13.19
C MET A 12 12.80 3.68 -12.02
N LEU A 13 11.53 4.03 -12.28
CA LEU A 13 10.55 4.36 -11.24
C LEU A 13 10.26 3.14 -10.36
N LEU A 14 10.14 1.96 -10.95
CA LEU A 14 9.97 0.71 -10.21
C LEU A 14 11.18 0.45 -9.29
N ALA A 15 12.41 0.58 -9.81
CA ALA A 15 13.62 0.45 -9.00
C ALA A 15 13.70 1.53 -7.90
N GLN A 16 13.23 2.74 -8.18
CA GLN A 16 13.13 3.81 -7.20
C GLN A 16 12.13 3.48 -6.10
N ASN A 17 10.91 3.05 -6.43
CA ASN A 17 9.89 2.69 -5.44
C ASN A 17 10.34 1.48 -4.61
N LEU A 18 11.01 0.50 -5.24
CA LEU A 18 11.66 -0.62 -4.55
C LEU A 18 12.74 -0.16 -3.56
N LEU A 19 13.54 0.85 -3.93
CA LEU A 19 14.67 1.32 -3.12
C LEU A 19 14.26 2.31 -2.02
N ILE A 20 13.32 3.21 -2.33
CA ILE A 20 12.90 4.33 -1.48
C ILE A 20 11.73 3.92 -0.61
N ASP A 21 10.70 3.34 -1.21
CA ASP A 21 9.42 3.11 -0.52
C ASP A 21 9.36 1.72 0.11
N ARG A 22 10.17 0.75 -0.40
CA ARG A 22 10.20 -0.66 0.04
C ARG A 22 8.80 -1.18 0.33
N GLU A 23 7.85 -0.88 -0.57
CA GLU A 23 6.45 -1.18 -0.28
C GLU A 23 6.29 -2.67 0.05
N ALA A 24 5.54 -2.96 1.09
CA ALA A 24 5.46 -4.29 1.68
C ALA A 24 5.13 -5.39 0.66
N LEU A 25 4.29 -5.06 -0.34
CA LEU A 25 3.92 -5.98 -1.43
C LEU A 25 5.09 -6.34 -2.35
N TYR A 26 6.03 -5.42 -2.59
CA TYR A 26 7.22 -5.73 -3.38
C TYR A 26 8.17 -6.64 -2.61
N GLN A 27 8.33 -6.41 -1.30
CA GLN A 27 9.15 -7.28 -0.46
C GLN A 27 8.52 -8.68 -0.36
N SER A 28 7.20 -8.78 -0.20
CA SER A 28 6.46 -10.05 -0.28
C SER A 28 6.69 -10.75 -1.62
N ARG A 29 6.65 -10.00 -2.73
CA ARG A 29 6.92 -10.59 -4.06
C ARG A 29 8.34 -11.11 -4.21
N CYS A 30 9.33 -10.55 -3.51
CA CYS A 30 10.68 -11.10 -3.48
C CYS A 30 10.74 -12.46 -2.77
N LEU A 31 9.96 -12.68 -1.70
CA LEU A 31 9.86 -13.97 -1.03
C LEU A 31 9.18 -15.02 -1.94
N GLU A 32 8.05 -14.66 -2.57
CA GLU A 32 7.37 -15.53 -3.54
C GLU A 32 8.28 -15.90 -4.73
N LEU A 33 9.10 -14.95 -5.19
CA LEU A 33 10.04 -15.19 -6.28
C LEU A 33 11.11 -16.22 -5.91
N GLU A 34 11.51 -16.33 -4.63
CA GLU A 34 12.45 -17.34 -4.17
C GLU A 34 11.89 -18.76 -4.41
N GLU A 35 10.59 -18.97 -4.14
CA GLU A 35 9.91 -20.24 -4.36
C GLU A 35 9.85 -20.62 -5.85
N GLU A 36 9.61 -19.64 -6.72
CA GLU A 36 9.51 -19.82 -8.17
C GLU A 36 10.87 -19.79 -8.90
N TRP A 37 11.95 -19.35 -8.23
CA TRP A 37 13.24 -18.99 -8.85
C TRP A 37 13.82 -20.10 -9.73
N SER A 38 13.80 -21.34 -9.23
CA SER A 38 14.33 -22.51 -9.94
C SER A 38 13.54 -22.89 -11.21
N SER A 39 12.30 -22.40 -11.33
CA SER A 39 11.43 -22.64 -12.48
C SER A 39 11.63 -21.65 -13.63
N LEU A 40 12.35 -20.54 -13.38
CA LEU A 40 12.53 -19.49 -14.37
C LEU A 40 13.41 -19.97 -15.54
N PRO A 41 13.00 -19.77 -16.82
CA PRO A 41 13.74 -20.28 -17.98
C PRO A 41 15.20 -19.80 -18.05
N GLY A 42 15.46 -18.55 -17.64
CA GLY A 42 16.82 -18.00 -17.61
C GLY A 42 17.71 -18.66 -16.56
N VAL A 43 17.16 -19.00 -15.40
CA VAL A 43 17.89 -19.67 -14.30
C VAL A 43 18.23 -21.11 -14.70
N GLN A 44 17.28 -21.80 -15.33
CA GLN A 44 17.48 -23.15 -15.85
C GLN A 44 18.52 -23.19 -16.96
N ALA A 45 18.48 -22.24 -17.90
CA ALA A 45 19.45 -22.13 -19.00
C ALA A 45 20.88 -21.83 -18.51
N SER A 46 21.03 -21.14 -17.37
CA SER A 46 22.32 -20.78 -16.76
C SER A 46 22.85 -21.79 -15.74
N GLY A 47 22.20 -22.95 -15.56
CA GLY A 47 22.71 -24.03 -14.71
C GLY A 47 22.32 -23.95 -13.23
N THR A 48 21.15 -23.39 -12.91
CA THR A 48 20.59 -23.29 -11.55
C THR A 48 21.43 -22.38 -10.64
N LEU A 49 21.41 -21.09 -10.94
CA LEU A 49 21.98 -20.08 -10.04
C LEU A 49 21.19 -20.03 -8.73
N PRO A 50 21.83 -19.84 -7.57
CA PRO A 50 21.12 -19.61 -6.32
C PRO A 50 20.31 -18.31 -6.38
N PHE A 51 19.25 -18.22 -5.59
CA PHE A 51 18.48 -16.98 -5.47
C PHE A 51 19.38 -15.87 -4.89
N PRO A 52 19.37 -14.65 -5.46
CA PRO A 52 20.34 -13.62 -5.12
C PRO A 52 20.04 -12.87 -3.81
N LEU A 53 18.81 -12.95 -3.29
CA LEU A 53 18.44 -12.32 -2.03
C LEU A 53 18.45 -13.35 -0.90
N GLN A 54 18.71 -12.90 0.32
CA GLN A 54 18.66 -13.72 1.52
C GLN A 54 17.85 -12.96 2.57
N PHE A 55 16.85 -13.63 3.12
CA PHE A 55 16.04 -13.13 4.21
C PHE A 55 16.19 -14.07 5.40
N SER A 56 16.33 -13.52 6.60
CA SER A 56 16.15 -14.27 7.83
C SER A 56 14.66 -14.64 8.01
N ALA A 57 14.37 -15.61 8.86
CA ALA A 57 12.99 -15.96 9.20
C ALA A 57 12.23 -14.76 9.78
N ASP A 58 12.87 -14.01 10.68
CA ASP A 58 12.29 -12.81 11.29
C ASP A 58 12.00 -11.71 10.24
N GLU A 59 12.89 -11.53 9.25
CA GLU A 59 12.65 -10.59 8.15
C GLU A 59 11.50 -11.04 7.24
N ALA A 60 11.40 -12.34 6.95
CA ALA A 60 10.32 -12.87 6.14
C ALA A 60 8.96 -12.74 6.85
N ASP A 61 8.90 -13.01 8.15
CA ASP A 61 7.70 -12.85 8.96
C ASP A 61 7.25 -11.38 9.00
N ALA A 62 8.19 -10.45 9.25
CA ALA A 62 7.89 -9.01 9.24
C ALA A 62 7.37 -8.52 7.87
N ILE A 63 7.99 -8.98 6.77
CA ILE A 63 7.54 -8.66 5.41
C ILE A 63 6.11 -9.14 5.17
N ASN A 64 5.77 -10.36 5.60
CA ASN A 64 4.45 -10.93 5.43
C ASN A 64 3.40 -10.18 6.26
N GLU A 65 3.72 -9.81 7.50
CA GLU A 65 2.85 -8.99 8.36
C GLU A 65 2.59 -7.61 7.74
N ASP A 66 3.64 -6.92 7.28
CA ASP A 66 3.52 -5.63 6.62
C ASP A 66 2.71 -5.73 5.32
N ALA A 67 2.91 -6.79 4.53
CA ALA A 67 2.18 -7.01 3.29
C ALA A 67 0.69 -7.26 3.54
N SER A 68 0.36 -8.06 4.56
CA SER A 68 -1.02 -8.28 4.99
C SER A 68 -1.67 -6.98 5.48
N GLY A 69 -0.93 -6.18 6.27
CA GLY A 69 -1.38 -4.87 6.73
C GLY A 69 -1.64 -3.91 5.57
N ALA A 70 -0.75 -3.88 4.56
CA ALA A 70 -0.90 -3.06 3.37
C ALA A 70 -2.13 -3.47 2.54
N LEU A 71 -2.34 -4.76 2.27
CA LEU A 71 -3.54 -5.25 1.58
C LEU A 71 -4.80 -4.85 2.33
N ARG A 72 -4.79 -5.00 3.66
CA ARG A 72 -5.94 -4.63 4.49
C ARG A 72 -6.21 -3.12 4.42
N ALA A 73 -5.18 -2.29 4.47
CA ALA A 73 -5.31 -0.85 4.32
C ALA A 73 -5.86 -0.45 2.94
N MET A 74 -5.44 -1.13 1.87
CA MET A 74 -5.96 -0.91 0.51
C MET A 74 -7.46 -1.23 0.41
N GLU A 75 -7.91 -2.33 1.02
CA GLU A 75 -9.34 -2.67 1.11
C GLU A 75 -10.14 -1.58 1.82
N LEU A 76 -9.66 -1.14 2.99
CA LEU A 76 -10.32 -0.09 3.78
C LEU A 76 -10.39 1.25 3.04
N MET A 77 -9.35 1.59 2.29
CA MET A 77 -9.33 2.77 1.41
C MET A 77 -10.32 2.63 0.25
N GLN A 78 -10.48 1.43 -0.30
CA GLN A 78 -11.47 1.16 -1.35
C GLN A 78 -12.90 1.29 -0.80
N ASP A 79 -13.18 0.78 0.39
CA ASP A 79 -14.47 0.91 1.06
C ASP A 79 -14.81 2.38 1.33
N SER A 80 -13.83 3.14 1.84
CA SER A 80 -13.95 4.59 2.03
C SER A 80 -14.24 5.32 0.72
N ARG A 81 -13.55 4.95 -0.36
CA ARG A 81 -13.80 5.50 -1.70
C ARG A 81 -15.21 5.19 -2.20
N GLN A 82 -15.70 3.98 -1.94
CA GLN A 82 -17.06 3.58 -2.31
C GLN A 82 -18.12 4.37 -1.53
N LEU A 83 -17.89 4.60 -0.24
CA LEU A 83 -18.76 5.42 0.62
C LEU A 83 -18.91 6.86 0.09
N LEU A 84 -17.80 7.47 -0.33
CA LEU A 84 -17.80 8.84 -0.84
C LEU A 84 -18.29 8.96 -2.29
N GLY A 85 -18.11 7.92 -3.10
CA GLY A 85 -18.53 7.90 -4.50
C GLY A 85 -17.96 9.09 -5.30
N GLU A 86 -18.85 9.90 -5.89
CA GLU A 86 -18.46 11.08 -6.67
C GLU A 86 -17.84 12.21 -5.83
N LEU A 87 -18.04 12.19 -4.51
CA LEU A 87 -17.47 13.15 -3.57
C LEU A 87 -16.07 12.76 -3.10
N TRP A 88 -15.53 11.63 -3.57
CA TRP A 88 -14.15 11.25 -3.29
C TRP A 88 -13.20 12.34 -3.79
N PRO A 89 -12.33 12.88 -2.93
CA PRO A 89 -11.40 13.95 -3.32
C PRO A 89 -10.26 13.36 -4.16
N ASP A 90 -10.53 13.05 -5.43
CA ASP A 90 -9.50 12.59 -6.36
C ASP A 90 -8.41 13.66 -6.45
N LYS A 91 -7.17 13.30 -6.09
CA LYS A 91 -6.02 14.22 -5.96
C LYS A 91 -6.17 15.30 -4.88
N GLY A 92 -7.01 15.07 -3.88
CA GLY A 92 -7.15 15.96 -2.73
C GLY A 92 -7.95 17.23 -2.99
N VAL A 93 -8.79 17.27 -4.05
CA VAL A 93 -9.60 18.44 -4.40
C VAL A 93 -11.09 18.10 -4.45
N VAL A 94 -11.91 19.02 -3.96
CA VAL A 94 -13.38 18.97 -4.02
C VAL A 94 -13.90 20.32 -4.48
N ARG A 95 -15.03 20.36 -5.20
CA ARG A 95 -15.66 21.62 -5.59
C ARG A 95 -16.18 22.36 -4.36
N PRO A 96 -16.14 23.70 -4.31
CA PRO A 96 -16.61 24.47 -3.16
C PRO A 96 -18.05 24.11 -2.75
N GLU A 97 -18.93 23.87 -3.73
CA GLU A 97 -20.34 23.55 -3.48
C GLU A 97 -20.55 22.15 -2.87
N GLN A 98 -19.55 21.29 -2.98
CA GLN A 98 -19.55 19.91 -2.50
C GLN A 98 -18.68 19.72 -1.25
N TYR A 99 -18.00 20.78 -0.80
CA TYR A 99 -17.02 20.72 0.28
C TYR A 99 -17.61 20.21 1.59
N ASP A 100 -18.73 20.80 2.03
CA ASP A 100 -19.36 20.43 3.31
C ASP A 100 -19.87 18.97 3.29
N ASP A 101 -20.43 18.53 2.17
CA ASP A 101 -20.89 17.15 2.00
C ASP A 101 -19.73 16.14 1.96
N ALA A 102 -18.65 16.47 1.26
CA ALA A 102 -17.44 15.65 1.24
C ALA A 102 -16.80 15.58 2.63
N LYS A 103 -16.69 16.71 3.35
CA LYS A 103 -16.16 16.75 4.73
C LYS A 103 -17.00 15.88 5.66
N ARG A 104 -18.33 15.97 5.59
CA ARG A 104 -19.24 15.13 6.38
C ARG A 104 -19.04 13.64 6.11
N LEU A 105 -18.90 13.23 4.85
CA LEU A 105 -18.67 11.82 4.51
C LEU A 105 -17.27 11.35 4.89
N LEU A 106 -16.24 12.20 4.79
CA LEU A 106 -14.89 11.89 5.29
C LEU A 106 -14.88 11.68 6.80
N THR A 107 -15.60 12.51 7.57
CA THR A 107 -15.76 12.32 9.02
C THR A 107 -16.48 11.01 9.32
N GLN A 108 -17.52 10.66 8.56
CA GLN A 108 -18.19 9.37 8.70
C GLN A 108 -17.24 8.20 8.40
N ALA A 109 -16.48 8.26 7.30
CA ALA A 109 -15.49 7.25 6.94
C ALA A 109 -14.43 7.08 8.05
N LYS A 110 -13.93 8.20 8.61
CA LYS A 110 -13.02 8.19 9.77
C LYS A 110 -13.62 7.41 10.93
N THR A 111 -14.84 7.75 11.35
CA THR A 111 -15.50 7.09 12.49
C THR A 111 -15.68 5.59 12.23
N GLU A 112 -16.15 5.20 11.05
CA GLU A 112 -16.33 3.79 10.69
C GLU A 112 -15.00 3.02 10.69
N LEU A 113 -13.92 3.62 10.18
CA LEU A 113 -12.58 3.03 10.21
C LEU A 113 -12.05 2.84 11.63
N ILE A 114 -12.18 3.86 12.49
CA ILE A 114 -11.70 3.80 13.87
C ILE A 114 -12.50 2.76 14.65
N ASP A 115 -13.83 2.73 14.50
CA ASP A 115 -14.69 1.74 15.17
C ASP A 115 -14.37 0.30 14.72
N GLN A 116 -13.89 0.12 13.49
CA GLN A 116 -13.48 -1.19 12.98
C GLN A 116 -12.08 -1.63 13.44
N LEU A 117 -11.15 -0.68 13.61
CA LEU A 117 -9.73 -0.96 13.85
C LEU A 117 -9.30 -0.83 15.31
N ALA A 118 -9.99 -0.02 16.11
CA ALA A 118 -9.66 0.19 17.52
C ALA A 118 -10.31 -0.92 18.37
N HIS A 119 -9.48 -1.71 19.03
CA HIS A 119 -9.88 -2.77 19.95
C HIS A 119 -9.81 -2.32 21.42
N SER A 120 -9.36 -1.07 21.67
CA SER A 120 -9.31 -0.46 22.99
C SER A 120 -9.51 1.05 22.92
N GLU A 121 -9.87 1.66 24.06
CA GLU A 121 -9.98 3.12 24.16
C GLU A 121 -8.63 3.82 23.91
N ALA A 122 -7.52 3.21 24.32
CA ALA A 122 -6.19 3.74 24.07
C ALA A 122 -5.86 3.77 22.56
N GLU A 123 -6.22 2.70 21.83
CA GLU A 123 -6.07 2.66 20.37
C GLU A 123 -6.98 3.67 19.68
N ARG A 124 -8.22 3.83 20.17
CA ARG A 124 -9.16 4.81 19.65
C ARG A 124 -8.61 6.24 19.77
N ILE A 125 -8.07 6.59 20.93
CA ILE A 125 -7.40 7.89 21.15
C ILE A 125 -6.20 8.03 20.20
N ALA A 126 -5.37 7.00 20.08
CA ALA A 126 -4.20 7.03 19.19
C ALA A 126 -4.59 7.24 17.72
N TRP A 127 -5.68 6.62 17.26
CA TRP A 127 -6.24 6.83 15.93
C TRP A 127 -6.74 8.26 15.71
N GLU A 128 -7.47 8.81 16.67
CA GLU A 128 -7.94 10.20 16.62
C GLU A 128 -6.75 11.18 16.57
N GLU A 129 -5.74 10.99 17.42
CA GLU A 129 -4.53 11.83 17.46
C GLU A 129 -3.66 11.71 16.20
N SER A 130 -3.66 10.54 15.56
CA SER A 130 -2.89 10.29 14.33
C SER A 130 -3.58 10.80 13.07
N TRP A 131 -4.87 11.19 13.16
CA TRP A 131 -5.62 11.61 11.99
C TRP A 131 -5.15 12.98 11.50
N PRO A 132 -4.57 13.08 10.29
CA PRO A 132 -3.87 14.29 9.86
C PRO A 132 -4.81 15.42 9.38
N PHE A 133 -6.12 15.17 9.36
CA PHE A 133 -7.11 16.04 8.70
C PHE A 133 -8.31 16.40 9.60
N ASP A 134 -8.05 16.73 10.87
CA ASP A 134 -9.06 17.33 11.73
C ASP A 134 -9.02 18.87 11.61
N ASP A 135 -10.13 19.42 11.12
CA ASP A 135 -10.44 20.83 10.83
C ASP A 135 -9.51 21.63 9.89
#